data_AF-A0A7G7VLX2-F1
#
_entry.id   AF-A0A7G7VLX2-F1
#
_cell.length_a   1.000
_cell.length_b   1.000
_cell.length_c   1.000
_cell.angle_alpha   90.00
_cell.angle_beta   90.00
_cell.angle_gamma   90.00
#
_symmetry.space_group_name_H-M   'P 1'
#
loop_
_entity.id
_entity.type
_entity.pdbx_description
1 polymer ?
#
loop_
_entity_poly.entity_id
_entity_poly.type
_entity_poly.pdbx_seq_one_letter_code
_entity_poly.pdbx_strand_id
1 'polypeptide(L)'
;MVRISSNYMVQRYQKDLNALDYTKTKLMEQGDGSKLHRPSDNSVDYSRYLRYDVNEGENNRYQESVKAGISWMASTQTALSGMEDIQKTFKAKTIQGANDDKDEKGGDWPAIAREMKAGIEQIISLGNTQLGDRYIFSGQADLRQPFAMSSEADLKQRGVSKTLDDRQSAFFSNASDKDSADFLHQMLSLNGDDGNTYYLNTLTGKVYTKEFVQEGYKDMIAKGYKTEAEANAAGETTFVGNVPAAIKGSTFIKDNFKNTGEVTTAGSGWSAAVNGTTVRFSTVRQQIVTYSGDMRYISMVKQNGSTEPSADTVNKTGMDIFGRDLFDDKNSGNDPSGTAMVNNMLTVYAKTKACDAHWLSSDGVTLADVANQVTLQAHTETGARSGLYTDMKDILTNHQENITRDITNVSGTDVAELATKMMQQQTIMSMSLSMGARILPLSLVDYLR
;
A
#
# COMPACT_ATOMS: atom_id res chain seq x y z
N MET A 1 -77.53 48.55 -1.42
CA MET A 1 -76.50 48.27 -2.44
C MET A 1 -75.18 48.85 -1.96
N VAL A 2 -74.22 48.00 -1.61
CA VAL A 2 -72.83 48.43 -1.42
C VAL A 2 -72.35 48.99 -2.76
N ARG A 3 -71.89 50.25 -2.78
CA ARG A 3 -71.35 50.85 -4.01
C ARG A 3 -70.25 49.93 -4.54
N ILE A 4 -70.30 49.57 -5.83
CA ILE A 4 -69.31 48.69 -6.49
C ILE A 4 -67.87 49.21 -6.26
N SER A 5 -67.69 50.52 -6.14
CA SER A 5 -66.43 51.19 -5.76
C SER A 5 -65.93 50.87 -4.34
N SER A 6 -66.82 50.68 -3.35
CA SER A 6 -66.46 50.35 -1.96
C SER A 6 -65.98 48.90 -1.83
N ASN A 7 -66.62 47.96 -2.52
CA ASN A 7 -66.19 46.56 -2.54
C ASN A 7 -64.82 46.41 -3.25
N TYR A 8 -64.59 47.16 -4.33
CA TYR A 8 -63.31 47.21 -5.01
C TYR A 8 -62.16 47.76 -4.13
N MET A 9 -62.41 48.80 -3.33
CA MET A 9 -61.41 49.35 -2.40
C MET A 9 -61.06 48.37 -1.26
N VAL A 10 -62.06 47.66 -0.72
CA VAL A 10 -61.85 46.65 0.32
C VAL A 10 -61.10 45.43 -0.22
N GLN A 11 -61.46 44.95 -1.42
CA GLN A 11 -60.75 43.84 -2.07
C GLN A 11 -59.31 44.21 -2.42
N ARG A 12 -59.07 45.43 -2.89
CA ARG A 12 -57.71 45.93 -3.15
C ARG A 12 -56.90 46.03 -1.85
N TYR A 13 -57.48 46.57 -0.78
CA TYR A 13 -56.84 46.64 0.53
C TYR A 13 -56.51 45.25 1.09
N GLN A 14 -57.42 44.27 0.99
CA GLN A 14 -57.17 42.90 1.41
C GLN A 14 -56.06 42.23 0.58
N LYS A 15 -56.03 42.47 -0.74
CA LYS A 15 -54.96 41.99 -1.61
C LYS A 15 -53.61 42.61 -1.22
N ASP A 16 -53.59 43.90 -0.92
CA ASP A 16 -52.39 44.62 -0.50
C ASP A 16 -51.92 44.16 0.88
N LEU A 17 -52.83 43.93 1.84
CA LEU A 17 -52.50 43.34 3.14
C LEU A 17 -51.93 41.93 3.02
N ASN A 18 -52.55 41.07 2.21
CA ASN A 18 -52.06 39.71 2.00
C ASN A 18 -50.68 39.72 1.32
N ALA A 19 -50.41 40.67 0.42
CA ALA A 19 -49.10 40.85 -0.19
C ALA A 19 -48.05 41.33 0.82
N LEU A 20 -48.41 42.23 1.74
CA LEU A 20 -47.53 42.68 2.83
C LEU A 20 -47.23 41.55 3.82
N ASP A 21 -48.23 40.77 4.20
CA ASP A 21 -48.05 39.64 5.12
C ASP A 21 -47.18 38.55 4.49
N TYR A 22 -47.40 38.23 3.21
CA TYR A 22 -46.53 37.32 2.46
C TYR A 22 -45.08 37.80 2.41
N THR A 23 -44.86 39.10 2.15
CA THR A 23 -43.51 39.69 2.11
C THR A 23 -42.84 39.64 3.48
N LYS A 24 -43.59 39.89 4.55
CA LYS A 24 -43.11 39.78 5.93
C LYS A 24 -42.74 38.34 6.28
N THR A 25 -43.58 37.36 5.95
CA THR A 25 -43.25 35.94 6.16
C THR A 25 -42.00 35.54 5.40
N LYS A 26 -41.85 35.97 4.13
CA LYS A 26 -40.65 35.70 3.35
C LYS A 26 -39.39 36.31 3.98
N LEU A 27 -39.45 37.53 4.50
CA LEU A 27 -38.31 38.13 5.21
C LEU A 27 -38.04 37.43 6.56
N MET A 28 -39.08 36.99 7.27
CA MET A 28 -38.93 36.21 8.50
C MET A 28 -38.28 34.84 8.26
N GLU A 29 -38.60 34.17 7.16
CA GLU A 29 -37.98 32.90 6.75
C GLU A 29 -36.46 33.05 6.53
N GLN A 30 -36.02 34.20 6.01
CA GLN A 30 -34.59 34.50 5.83
C GLN A 30 -33.84 34.78 7.14
N GLY A 31 -34.53 34.73 8.28
CA GLY A 31 -33.95 34.91 9.60
C GLY A 31 -32.96 33.82 10.00
N ASP A 32 -32.96 32.66 9.31
CA ASP A 32 -31.95 31.61 9.48
C ASP A 32 -30.62 31.90 8.75
N GLY A 33 -30.55 33.02 8.02
CA GLY A 33 -29.37 33.44 7.25
C GLY A 33 -29.35 32.93 5.81
N SER A 34 -30.37 32.17 5.37
CA SER A 34 -30.53 31.73 3.98
C SER A 34 -31.61 32.54 3.26
N LYS A 35 -31.34 32.95 2.02
CA LYS A 35 -32.34 33.54 1.12
C LYS A 35 -33.02 32.51 0.22
N LEU A 36 -32.56 31.26 0.28
CA LEU A 36 -33.00 30.15 -0.56
C LEU A 36 -33.60 29.04 0.31
N HIS A 37 -34.92 28.88 0.25
CA HIS A 37 -35.61 27.74 0.88
C HIS A 37 -36.32 26.87 -0.16
N ARG A 38 -36.74 27.47 -1.28
CA ARG A 38 -37.50 26.81 -2.34
C ARG A 38 -36.96 27.19 -3.72
N PRO A 39 -37.12 26.33 -4.75
CA PRO A 39 -36.79 26.68 -6.13
C PRO A 39 -37.51 27.95 -6.65
N SER A 40 -38.66 28.28 -6.07
CA SER A 40 -39.43 29.48 -6.38
C SER A 40 -38.82 30.78 -5.84
N ASP A 41 -37.92 30.71 -4.86
CA ASP A 41 -37.30 31.91 -4.27
C ASP A 41 -36.30 32.55 -5.24
N ASN A 42 -35.48 31.72 -5.88
CA ASN A 42 -34.66 32.08 -7.04
C ASN A 42 -34.20 30.81 -7.77
N SER A 43 -34.83 30.49 -8.92
CA SER A 43 -34.54 29.25 -9.67
C SER A 43 -33.10 29.14 -10.16
N VAL A 44 -32.43 30.26 -10.47
CA VAL A 44 -31.05 30.28 -10.97
C VAL A 44 -30.09 29.98 -9.83
N ASP A 45 -30.18 30.72 -8.73
CA ASP A 45 -29.31 30.53 -7.58
C ASP A 45 -29.59 29.19 -6.89
N TYR A 46 -30.84 28.73 -6.86
CA TYR A 46 -31.20 27.41 -6.34
C TYR A 46 -30.56 26.27 -7.17
N SER A 47 -30.52 26.40 -8.49
CA SER A 47 -29.84 25.40 -9.35
C SER A 47 -28.34 25.32 -9.09
N ARG A 48 -27.70 26.46 -8.78
CA ARG A 48 -26.28 26.53 -8.40
C ARG A 48 -26.05 25.96 -7.01
N TYR A 49 -26.90 26.34 -6.05
CA TYR A 49 -26.90 25.81 -4.69
C TYR A 49 -26.96 24.28 -4.68
N LEU A 50 -27.90 23.67 -5.41
CA LEU A 50 -27.99 22.20 -5.51
C LEU A 50 -26.71 21.55 -6.05
N ARG A 51 -26.06 22.17 -7.04
CA ARG A 51 -24.79 21.65 -7.57
C ARG A 51 -23.68 21.74 -6.54
N TYR A 52 -23.58 22.86 -5.83
CA TYR A 52 -22.56 23.04 -4.79
C TYR A 52 -22.81 22.14 -3.59
N ASP A 53 -24.06 21.92 -3.20
CA ASP A 53 -24.46 20.99 -2.13
C ASP A 53 -24.06 19.54 -2.47
N VAL A 54 -24.33 19.09 -3.70
CA VAL A 54 -23.85 17.78 -4.18
C VAL A 54 -22.32 17.71 -4.16
N ASN A 55 -21.64 18.74 -4.67
CA ASN A 55 -20.18 18.79 -4.67
C ASN A 55 -19.59 18.79 -3.24
N GLU A 56 -20.23 19.46 -2.28
CA GLU A 56 -19.86 19.46 -0.87
C GLU A 56 -19.98 18.06 -0.27
N GLY A 57 -21.10 17.38 -0.52
CA GLY A 57 -21.30 16.00 -0.10
C GLY A 57 -20.25 15.04 -0.68
N GLU A 58 -19.91 15.18 -1.95
CA GLU A 58 -18.83 14.40 -2.58
C GLU A 58 -17.45 14.72 -1.97
N ASN A 59 -17.13 16.00 -1.80
CA ASN A 59 -15.87 16.45 -1.22
C ASN A 59 -15.68 15.94 0.22
N ASN A 60 -16.73 15.97 1.03
CA ASN A 60 -16.72 15.41 2.38
C ASN A 60 -16.38 13.91 2.38
N ARG A 61 -16.97 13.13 1.47
CA ARG A 61 -16.63 11.70 1.32
C ARG A 61 -15.18 11.47 0.90
N TYR A 62 -14.63 12.32 0.03
CA TYR A 62 -13.21 12.24 -0.34
C TYR A 62 -12.30 12.61 0.84
N GLN A 63 -12.64 13.65 1.61
CA GLN A 63 -11.87 14.00 2.80
C GLN A 63 -11.84 12.86 3.82
N GLU A 64 -12.96 12.18 4.06
CA GLU A 64 -13.00 10.99 4.93
C GLU A 64 -12.13 9.86 4.40
N SER A 65 -12.20 9.59 3.09
CA SER A 65 -11.41 8.55 2.43
C SER A 65 -9.90 8.85 2.49
N VAL A 66 -9.50 10.10 2.23
CA VAL A 66 -8.10 10.54 2.31
C VAL A 66 -7.60 10.51 3.76
N LYS A 67 -8.41 10.93 4.74
CA LYS A 67 -8.06 10.81 6.17
C LYS A 67 -7.84 9.35 6.58
N ALA A 68 -8.72 8.44 6.15
CA ALA A 68 -8.54 7.01 6.39
C ALA A 68 -7.24 6.48 5.75
N GLY A 69 -6.93 6.93 4.54
CA GLY A 69 -5.67 6.60 3.85
C GLY A 69 -4.43 7.09 4.60
N ILE A 70 -4.44 8.32 5.09
CA ILE A 70 -3.35 8.88 5.91
C ILE A 70 -3.15 8.06 7.18
N SER A 71 -4.22 7.71 7.90
CA SER A 71 -4.13 6.86 9.10
C SER A 71 -3.54 5.48 8.78
N TRP A 72 -3.97 4.86 7.68
CA TRP A 72 -3.43 3.57 7.23
C TRP A 72 -1.94 3.66 6.88
N MET A 73 -1.53 4.69 6.15
CA MET A 73 -0.14 4.92 5.77
C MET A 73 0.74 5.22 6.98
N ALA A 74 0.27 5.99 7.96
CA ALA A 74 1.01 6.28 9.18
C ALA A 74 1.29 5.00 10.01
N SER A 75 0.30 4.12 10.15
CA SER A 75 0.50 2.81 10.80
C SER A 75 1.47 1.93 10.01
N THR A 76 1.37 1.94 8.68
CA THR A 76 2.27 1.20 7.79
C THR A 76 3.71 1.70 7.90
N GLN A 77 3.94 3.01 7.86
CA GLN A 77 5.26 3.63 8.03
C GLN A 77 5.88 3.31 9.39
N THR A 78 5.07 3.36 10.46
CA THR A 78 5.55 3.01 11.81
C THR A 78 6.02 1.56 11.87
N ALA A 79 5.24 0.63 11.31
CA ALA A 79 5.61 -0.78 11.25
C ALA A 79 6.87 -1.01 10.40
N LEU A 80 6.96 -0.37 9.23
CA LEU A 80 8.11 -0.49 8.33
C LEU A 80 9.40 0.11 8.91
N SER A 81 9.31 1.25 9.60
CA SER A 81 10.45 1.83 10.32
C SER A 81 10.95 0.89 11.42
N GLY A 82 10.05 0.26 12.18
CA GLY A 82 10.43 -0.74 13.17
C GLY A 82 11.08 -1.97 12.53
N MET A 83 10.59 -2.43 11.38
CA MET A 83 11.22 -3.52 10.63
C MET A 83 12.61 -3.13 10.14
N GLU A 84 12.80 -1.92 9.60
CA GLU A 84 14.07 -1.42 9.10
C GLU A 84 15.16 -1.42 10.19
N ASP A 85 14.83 -0.98 11.40
CA ASP A 85 15.78 -0.97 12.52
C ASP A 85 16.16 -2.38 12.98
N ILE A 86 15.21 -3.32 12.97
CA ILE A 86 15.48 -4.73 13.23
C ILE A 86 16.36 -5.31 12.13
N GLN A 87 16.12 -4.98 10.85
CA GLN A 87 16.93 -5.45 9.74
C GLN A 87 18.37 -4.95 9.81
N LYS A 88 18.59 -3.68 10.15
CA LYS A 88 19.92 -3.12 10.41
C LYS A 88 20.64 -3.90 11.51
N THR A 89 19.94 -4.18 12.60
CA THR A 89 20.47 -4.97 13.72
C THR A 89 20.78 -6.40 13.29
N PHE A 90 19.88 -7.03 12.54
CA PHE A 90 20.05 -8.39 12.01
C PHE A 90 21.27 -8.48 11.07
N LYS A 91 21.45 -7.49 10.18
CA LYS A 91 22.64 -7.39 9.32
C LYS A 91 23.91 -7.24 10.15
N ALA A 92 23.92 -6.37 11.16
CA ALA A 92 25.07 -6.21 12.05
C ALA A 92 25.42 -7.52 12.78
N LYS A 93 24.41 -8.26 13.25
CA LYS A 93 24.58 -9.58 13.88
C LYS A 93 25.07 -10.65 12.91
N THR A 94 24.62 -10.60 11.65
CA THR A 94 25.09 -11.48 10.58
C THR A 94 26.56 -11.23 10.29
N ILE A 95 26.99 -9.96 10.21
CA ILE A 95 28.40 -9.58 10.02
C ILE A 95 29.22 -9.97 11.25
N GLN A 96 28.68 -9.82 12.45
CA GLN A 96 29.33 -10.27 13.68
C GLN A 96 29.61 -11.77 13.62
N GLY A 97 28.62 -12.60 13.26
CA GLY A 97 28.82 -14.04 13.06
C GLY A 97 29.79 -14.35 11.91
N ALA A 98 29.73 -13.62 10.80
CA ALA A 98 30.62 -13.84 9.66
C ALA A 98 32.11 -13.55 9.95
N ASN A 99 32.38 -12.58 10.84
CA ASN A 99 33.75 -12.16 11.21
C ASN A 99 34.29 -12.88 12.45
N ASP A 100 33.45 -13.57 13.21
CA ASP A 100 33.87 -14.25 14.43
C ASP A 100 34.67 -15.51 14.06
N ASP A 101 35.99 -15.34 13.95
CA ASP A 101 36.98 -16.40 13.73
C ASP A 101 37.31 -17.16 15.03
N LYS A 102 36.66 -16.80 16.14
CA LYS A 102 36.91 -17.43 17.44
C LYS A 102 36.07 -18.68 17.57
N ASP A 103 36.78 -19.78 17.86
CA ASP A 103 36.35 -21.08 18.36
C ASP A 103 34.88 -21.42 18.06
N GLU A 104 34.64 -22.37 17.15
CA GLU A 104 33.32 -22.90 16.76
C GLU A 104 32.45 -23.38 17.96
N LYS A 105 33.04 -23.42 19.17
CA LYS A 105 32.42 -23.76 20.46
C LYS A 105 32.25 -22.60 21.45
N GLY A 106 32.60 -21.37 21.08
CA GLY A 106 32.33 -20.17 21.88
C GLY A 106 30.82 -19.95 22.03
N GLY A 107 30.35 -19.64 23.25
CA GLY A 107 28.93 -19.43 23.55
C GLY A 107 28.27 -18.26 22.82
N ASP A 108 29.05 -17.50 22.03
CA ASP A 108 28.64 -16.26 21.36
C ASP A 108 27.75 -16.55 20.14
N TRP A 109 28.03 -17.61 19.37
CA TRP A 109 27.23 -18.00 18.21
C TRP A 109 25.76 -18.34 18.55
N PRO A 110 25.48 -19.20 19.55
CA PRO A 110 24.11 -19.40 20.04
C PRO A 110 23.45 -18.12 20.59
N ALA A 111 24.23 -17.20 21.18
CA ALA A 111 23.70 -15.95 21.69
C ALA A 111 23.29 -15.00 20.54
N ILE A 112 24.15 -14.83 19.54
CA ILE A 112 23.87 -14.07 18.31
C ILE A 112 22.64 -14.66 17.61
N ALA A 113 22.59 -15.99 17.45
CA ALA A 113 21.45 -16.65 16.83
C ALA A 113 20.14 -16.41 17.61
N ARG A 114 20.19 -16.37 18.95
CA ARG A 114 19.02 -16.05 19.79
C ARG A 114 18.53 -14.62 19.57
N GLU A 115 19.43 -13.65 19.49
CA GLU A 115 19.09 -12.26 19.19
C GLU A 115 18.52 -12.10 17.78
N MET A 116 19.11 -12.78 16.79
CA MET A 116 18.60 -12.82 15.41
C MET A 116 17.17 -13.36 15.35
N LYS A 117 16.89 -14.45 16.09
CA LYS A 117 15.55 -15.04 16.16
C LYS A 117 14.55 -14.09 16.81
N ALA A 118 14.92 -13.43 17.91
CA ALA A 118 14.06 -12.44 18.56
C ALA A 118 13.69 -11.29 17.60
N GLY A 119 14.65 -10.82 16.80
CA GLY A 119 14.39 -9.86 15.73
C GLY A 119 13.41 -10.38 14.66
N ILE A 120 13.58 -11.63 14.21
CA ILE A 120 12.67 -12.26 13.25
C ILE A 120 11.24 -12.35 13.82
N GLU A 121 11.08 -12.78 15.06
CA GLU A 121 9.77 -12.85 15.73
C GLU A 121 9.13 -11.47 15.86
N GLN A 122 9.92 -10.44 16.15
CA GLN A 122 9.45 -9.06 16.19
C GLN A 122 9.02 -8.55 14.80
N ILE A 123 9.75 -8.87 13.72
CA ILE A 123 9.32 -8.56 12.34
C ILE A 123 7.99 -9.24 12.01
N ILE A 124 7.80 -10.50 12.40
CA ILE A 124 6.53 -11.22 12.21
C ILE A 124 5.41 -10.53 12.99
N SER A 125 5.68 -10.07 14.22
CA SER A 125 4.72 -9.30 15.00
C SER A 125 4.37 -7.98 14.32
N LEU A 126 5.35 -7.26 13.77
CA LEU A 126 5.12 -6.02 13.03
C LEU A 126 4.33 -6.31 11.74
N GLY A 127 4.60 -7.42 11.05
CA GLY A 127 3.82 -7.90 9.90
C GLY A 127 2.36 -8.22 10.26
N ASN A 128 2.09 -8.50 11.53
CA ASN A 128 0.75 -8.73 12.07
C ASN A 128 0.15 -7.48 12.73
N THR A 129 0.64 -6.27 12.40
CA THR A 129 0.12 -5.02 12.97
C THR A 129 -1.33 -4.78 12.54
N GLN A 130 -2.15 -4.30 13.48
CA GLN A 130 -3.57 -4.04 13.29
C GLN A 130 -3.89 -2.55 13.34
N LEU A 131 -4.87 -2.14 12.55
CA LEU A 131 -5.53 -0.84 12.63
C LEU A 131 -7.03 -1.09 12.86
N GLY A 132 -7.50 -0.84 14.08
CA GLY A 132 -8.82 -1.31 14.51
C GLY A 132 -8.85 -2.85 14.53
N ASP A 133 -9.84 -3.44 13.86
CA ASP A 133 -9.98 -4.91 13.77
C ASP A 133 -9.27 -5.52 12.54
N ARG A 134 -8.54 -4.71 11.76
CA ARG A 134 -8.01 -5.08 10.44
C ARG A 134 -6.50 -5.17 10.44
N TYR A 135 -5.94 -6.22 9.84
CA TYR A 135 -4.50 -6.38 9.65
C TYR A 135 -4.00 -5.59 8.43
N ILE A 136 -3.01 -4.72 8.64
CA ILE A 136 -2.59 -3.75 7.61
C ILE A 136 -1.86 -4.38 6.41
N PHE A 137 -1.24 -5.56 6.60
CA PHE A 137 -0.43 -6.25 5.60
C PHE A 137 -1.09 -7.50 5.00
N SER A 138 -2.37 -7.73 5.27
CA SER A 138 -3.10 -8.95 4.93
C SER A 138 -3.86 -8.89 3.59
N GLY A 139 -3.77 -7.76 2.87
CA GLY A 139 -4.55 -7.53 1.65
C GLY A 139 -6.00 -7.17 1.96
N GLN A 140 -6.96 -7.72 1.21
CA GLN A 140 -8.40 -7.61 1.48
C GLN A 140 -8.89 -8.62 2.53
N ALA A 141 -8.12 -9.68 2.80
CA ALA A 141 -8.38 -10.69 3.84
C ALA A 141 -8.01 -10.16 5.24
N ASP A 142 -8.54 -8.99 5.58
CA ASP A 142 -8.14 -8.14 6.70
C ASP A 142 -8.50 -8.64 8.10
N LEU A 143 -9.33 -9.66 8.20
CA LEU A 143 -9.76 -10.28 9.46
C LEU A 143 -8.91 -11.49 9.88
N ARG A 144 -8.00 -11.97 9.02
CA ARG A 144 -7.16 -13.14 9.30
C ARG A 144 -5.72 -12.72 9.56
N GLN A 145 -5.11 -13.30 10.59
CA GLN A 145 -3.69 -13.09 10.88
C GLN A 145 -2.85 -13.41 9.64
N PRO A 146 -2.07 -12.44 9.12
CA PRO A 146 -1.36 -12.62 7.86
C PRO A 146 -0.15 -13.55 8.00
N PHE A 147 0.63 -13.47 9.08
CA PHE A 147 1.86 -14.24 9.22
C PHE A 147 1.81 -15.21 10.38
N ALA A 148 2.11 -16.48 10.09
CA ALA A 148 2.23 -17.54 11.07
C ALA A 148 3.57 -18.27 10.89
N MET A 149 4.24 -18.60 12.00
CA MET A 149 5.49 -19.34 12.03
C MET A 149 5.23 -20.79 12.46
N SER A 150 5.86 -21.76 11.78
CA SER A 150 5.78 -23.17 12.14
C SER A 150 6.42 -23.45 13.51
N SER A 151 6.00 -24.54 14.17
CA SER A 151 6.57 -24.94 15.46
C SER A 151 8.05 -25.34 15.34
N GLU A 152 8.84 -25.08 16.38
CA GLU A 152 10.23 -25.56 16.50
C GLU A 152 10.35 -27.08 16.53
N ALA A 153 9.28 -27.78 16.92
CA ALA A 153 9.24 -29.24 16.92
C ALA A 153 9.15 -29.82 15.49
N ASP A 154 8.69 -29.02 14.52
CA ASP A 154 8.45 -29.43 13.13
C ASP A 154 9.29 -28.60 12.15
N LEU A 155 10.61 -28.76 12.26
CA LEU A 155 11.56 -28.13 11.34
C LEU A 155 11.44 -28.75 9.94
N LYS A 156 11.22 -27.90 8.94
CA LYS A 156 11.12 -28.27 7.53
C LYS A 156 12.46 -28.13 6.83
N GLN A 157 12.68 -28.92 5.78
CA GLN A 157 13.82 -28.74 4.89
C GLN A 157 13.49 -27.66 3.87
N ARG A 158 14.25 -26.58 3.88
CA ARG A 158 14.15 -25.51 2.88
C ARG A 158 15.35 -25.58 1.94
N GLY A 159 15.13 -25.36 0.64
CA GLY A 159 16.22 -25.20 -0.33
C GLY A 159 17.06 -23.97 -0.03
N VAL A 160 18.38 -24.09 -0.20
CA VAL A 160 19.31 -22.95 -0.06
C VAL A 160 19.50 -22.30 -1.42
N SER A 161 19.33 -20.98 -1.50
CA SER A 161 19.63 -20.19 -2.69
C SER A 161 20.83 -19.25 -2.45
N LYS A 162 21.58 -18.99 -3.51
CA LYS A 162 22.66 -18.01 -3.57
C LYS A 162 22.13 -16.74 -4.22
N THR A 163 22.14 -15.64 -3.48
CA THR A 163 21.92 -14.31 -4.05
C THR A 163 23.17 -13.82 -4.76
N LEU A 164 23.00 -13.33 -5.99
CA LEU A 164 24.02 -12.71 -6.81
C LEU A 164 23.99 -11.19 -6.64
N ASP A 165 25.17 -10.56 -6.65
CA ASP A 165 25.30 -9.11 -6.75
C ASP A 165 24.98 -8.60 -8.18
N ASP A 166 24.84 -7.29 -8.36
CA ASP A 166 24.49 -6.68 -9.65
C ASP A 166 25.49 -6.98 -10.78
N ARG A 167 26.76 -7.21 -10.46
CA ARG A 167 27.79 -7.51 -11.46
C ARG A 167 27.74 -8.97 -11.85
N GLN A 168 27.59 -9.86 -10.87
CA GLN A 168 27.36 -11.28 -11.07
C GLN A 168 26.09 -11.48 -11.90
N SER A 169 24.99 -10.83 -11.52
CA SER A 169 23.73 -10.95 -12.25
C SER A 169 23.88 -10.46 -13.69
N ALA A 170 24.52 -9.32 -13.95
CA ALA A 170 24.77 -8.83 -15.30
C ALA A 170 25.57 -9.83 -16.15
N PHE A 171 26.53 -10.53 -15.55
CA PHE A 171 27.32 -11.54 -16.24
C PHE A 171 26.50 -12.80 -16.58
N PHE A 172 25.71 -13.30 -15.61
CA PHE A 172 24.97 -14.57 -15.70
C PHE A 172 23.55 -14.47 -16.29
N SER A 173 22.98 -13.27 -16.40
CA SER A 173 21.59 -13.07 -16.85
C SER A 173 21.44 -13.09 -18.37
N ASN A 174 22.51 -12.90 -19.13
CA ASN A 174 22.46 -12.64 -20.57
C ASN A 174 21.66 -11.35 -20.89
N ALA A 175 22.18 -10.47 -21.75
CA ALA A 175 21.67 -9.10 -21.92
C ALA A 175 20.19 -8.95 -22.38
N SER A 176 19.49 -10.07 -22.62
CA SER A 176 18.09 -10.14 -23.06
C SER A 176 17.11 -10.69 -22.01
N ASP A 177 17.57 -11.24 -20.89
CA ASP A 177 16.70 -11.93 -19.91
C ASP A 177 16.28 -11.00 -18.75
N LYS A 178 15.59 -9.91 -19.13
CA LYS A 178 15.01 -8.91 -18.19
C LYS A 178 13.86 -9.45 -17.34
N ASP A 179 13.48 -10.71 -17.51
CA ASP A 179 12.34 -11.32 -16.82
C ASP A 179 12.74 -12.08 -15.54
N SER A 180 14.01 -12.03 -15.15
CA SER A 180 14.50 -12.70 -13.94
C SER A 180 14.21 -11.81 -12.74
N ALA A 181 13.23 -12.23 -11.91
CA ALA A 181 12.80 -11.66 -10.63
C ALA A 181 13.22 -10.20 -10.37
N ASP A 182 12.25 -9.29 -10.41
CA ASP A 182 12.31 -7.84 -10.18
C ASP A 182 13.15 -7.36 -8.97
N PHE A 183 13.74 -8.23 -8.13
CA PHE A 183 14.57 -7.83 -7.01
C PHE A 183 15.73 -8.76 -6.61
N LEU A 184 15.82 -10.01 -7.11
CA LEU A 184 16.79 -10.99 -6.62
C LEU A 184 17.22 -11.99 -7.70
N HIS A 185 18.42 -11.79 -8.26
CA HIS A 185 19.05 -12.79 -9.09
C HIS A 185 19.60 -13.90 -8.20
N GLN A 186 18.91 -15.04 -8.14
CA GLN A 186 19.28 -16.16 -7.30
C GLN A 186 19.60 -17.41 -8.10
N MET A 187 20.59 -18.15 -7.64
CA MET A 187 20.90 -19.50 -8.09
C MET A 187 20.55 -20.51 -7.01
N LEU A 188 20.18 -21.72 -7.40
CA LEU A 188 19.91 -22.79 -6.45
C LEU A 188 21.23 -23.44 -6.00
N SER A 189 21.45 -23.60 -4.70
CA SER A 189 22.64 -24.28 -4.18
C SER A 189 22.45 -25.80 -4.20
N LEU A 190 23.48 -26.50 -4.68
CA LEU A 190 23.54 -27.95 -4.80
C LEU A 190 24.76 -28.48 -4.06
N ASN A 191 24.63 -29.64 -3.43
CA ASN A 191 25.73 -30.38 -2.82
C ASN A 191 26.13 -31.54 -3.73
N GLY A 192 27.41 -31.59 -4.12
CA GLY A 192 27.99 -32.73 -4.84
C GLY A 192 28.37 -33.88 -3.89
N ASP A 193 28.46 -35.08 -4.45
CA ASP A 193 29.02 -36.25 -3.76
C ASP A 193 30.54 -36.15 -3.52
N ASP A 194 31.20 -35.24 -4.22
CA ASP A 194 32.59 -34.82 -4.02
C ASP A 194 32.79 -33.90 -2.80
N GLY A 195 31.71 -33.48 -2.13
CA GLY A 195 31.75 -32.55 -1.00
C GLY A 195 31.80 -31.07 -1.40
N ASN A 196 31.81 -30.75 -2.70
CA ASN A 196 31.81 -29.38 -3.19
C ASN A 196 30.39 -28.82 -3.33
N THR A 197 30.27 -27.50 -3.26
CA THR A 197 29.01 -26.79 -3.52
C THR A 197 28.97 -26.31 -4.96
N TYR A 198 27.84 -26.53 -5.61
CA TYR A 198 27.55 -26.08 -6.96
C TYR A 198 26.36 -25.13 -6.96
N TYR A 199 26.28 -24.27 -7.96
CA TYR A 199 25.16 -23.36 -8.15
C TYR A 199 24.48 -23.64 -9.49
N LEU A 200 23.16 -23.82 -9.45
CA LEU A 200 22.33 -24.02 -10.63
C LEU A 200 21.61 -22.72 -10.97
N ASN A 201 21.85 -22.20 -12.16
CA ASN A 201 21.06 -21.12 -12.72
C ASN A 201 19.77 -21.72 -13.30
N THR A 202 18.65 -21.43 -12.67
CA THR A 202 17.33 -21.97 -13.04
C THR A 202 16.74 -21.30 -14.28
N LEU A 203 17.37 -20.25 -14.79
CA LEU A 203 16.98 -19.60 -16.04
C LEU A 203 17.54 -20.37 -17.23
N THR A 204 18.80 -20.77 -17.15
CA THR A 204 19.55 -21.40 -18.26
C THR A 204 19.74 -22.91 -18.09
N GLY A 205 19.52 -23.46 -16.89
CA GLY A 205 19.80 -24.85 -16.53
C GLY A 205 21.28 -25.13 -16.23
N LYS A 206 22.17 -24.15 -16.38
CA LYS A 206 23.61 -24.35 -16.25
C LYS A 206 24.04 -24.46 -14.79
N VAL A 207 25.03 -25.33 -14.54
CA VAL A 207 25.62 -25.57 -13.23
C VAL A 207 27.04 -25.04 -13.18
N TYR A 208 27.35 -24.27 -12.15
CA TYR A 208 28.62 -23.59 -11.92
C TYR A 208 29.27 -24.08 -10.63
N THR A 209 30.59 -24.03 -10.55
CA THR A 209 31.30 -24.24 -9.28
C THR A 209 31.18 -23.01 -8.38
N LYS A 210 31.31 -23.22 -7.07
CA LYS A 210 31.30 -22.11 -6.11
C LYS A 210 32.39 -21.08 -6.41
N GLU A 211 33.58 -21.55 -6.74
CA GLU A 211 34.76 -20.72 -7.01
C GLU A 211 34.54 -19.83 -8.23
N PHE A 212 33.90 -20.36 -9.28
CA PHE A 212 33.64 -19.60 -10.49
C PHE A 212 32.64 -18.47 -10.25
N VAL A 213 31.54 -18.75 -9.52
CA VAL A 213 30.52 -17.75 -9.23
C VAL A 213 31.06 -16.66 -8.30
N GLN A 214 31.93 -16.99 -7.35
CA GLN A 214 32.45 -16.02 -6.38
C GLN A 214 33.60 -15.16 -6.94
N GLU A 215 34.56 -15.77 -7.64
CA GLU A 215 35.77 -15.08 -8.10
C GLU A 215 36.03 -15.26 -9.60
N GLY A 216 35.76 -16.44 -10.17
CA GLY A 216 36.10 -16.73 -11.58
C GLY A 216 35.40 -15.83 -12.61
N TYR A 217 34.20 -15.30 -12.33
CA TYR A 217 33.54 -14.35 -13.22
C TYR A 217 34.33 -13.03 -13.35
N LYS A 218 35.06 -12.61 -12.32
CA LYS A 218 35.88 -11.38 -12.34
C LYS A 218 37.05 -11.53 -13.30
N ASP A 219 37.64 -12.73 -13.36
CA ASP A 219 38.70 -13.03 -14.32
C ASP A 219 38.19 -12.95 -15.77
N MET A 220 36.96 -13.40 -16.02
CA MET A 220 36.34 -13.30 -17.35
C MET A 220 36.03 -11.85 -17.73
N ILE A 221 35.59 -11.03 -16.77
CA ILE A 221 35.42 -9.58 -16.98
C ILE A 221 36.77 -8.92 -17.24
N ALA A 222 37.83 -9.30 -16.51
CA ALA A 222 39.19 -8.78 -16.72
C ALA A 222 39.76 -9.17 -18.08
N LYS A 223 39.37 -10.33 -18.62
CA LYS A 223 39.65 -10.76 -20.01
C LYS A 223 38.84 -9.97 -21.06
N GLY A 224 37.88 -9.14 -20.64
CA GLY A 224 37.10 -8.25 -21.51
C GLY A 224 35.70 -8.76 -21.89
N TYR A 225 35.27 -9.91 -21.37
CA TYR A 225 33.94 -10.44 -21.63
C TYR A 225 32.90 -9.79 -20.72
N LYS A 226 31.82 -9.26 -21.30
CA LYS A 226 30.75 -8.61 -20.53
C LYS A 226 29.66 -9.57 -20.10
N THR A 227 29.49 -10.67 -20.84
CA THR A 227 28.47 -11.68 -20.56
C THR A 227 29.02 -13.09 -20.66
N GLU A 228 28.37 -14.02 -19.97
CA GLU A 228 28.71 -15.44 -20.05
C GLU A 228 28.53 -15.99 -21.48
N ALA A 229 27.61 -15.45 -22.27
CA ALA A 229 27.42 -15.86 -23.66
C ALA A 229 28.62 -15.53 -24.54
N GLU A 230 29.24 -14.36 -24.33
CA GLU A 230 30.46 -13.95 -25.05
C GLU A 230 31.66 -14.83 -24.67
N ALA A 231 31.84 -15.11 -23.37
CA ALA A 231 32.92 -15.97 -22.89
C ALA A 231 32.78 -17.41 -23.43
N ASN A 232 31.56 -17.96 -23.41
CA ASN A 232 31.29 -19.29 -23.98
C ASN A 232 31.50 -19.32 -25.49
N ALA A 233 31.10 -18.28 -26.22
CA ALA A 233 31.32 -18.18 -27.66
C ALA A 233 32.81 -18.10 -28.03
N ALA A 234 33.64 -17.55 -27.12
CA ALA A 234 35.09 -17.51 -27.25
C ALA A 234 35.79 -18.83 -26.83
N GLY A 235 35.04 -19.85 -26.39
CA GLY A 235 35.57 -21.16 -26.01
C GLY A 235 36.05 -21.25 -24.56
N GLU A 236 35.76 -20.27 -23.71
CA GLU A 236 36.07 -20.34 -22.28
C GLU A 236 35.06 -21.25 -21.55
N THR A 237 35.56 -22.04 -20.59
CA THR A 237 34.72 -22.93 -19.79
C THR A 237 34.12 -22.17 -18.62
N THR A 238 32.84 -21.80 -18.74
CA THR A 238 32.14 -21.04 -17.69
C THR A 238 31.25 -21.91 -16.81
N PHE A 239 30.84 -23.10 -17.26
CA PHE A 239 29.95 -24.01 -16.52
C PHE A 239 30.48 -25.44 -16.54
N VAL A 240 30.15 -26.22 -15.51
CA VAL A 240 30.59 -27.63 -15.36
C VAL A 240 29.60 -28.62 -15.96
N GLY A 241 28.33 -28.24 -16.09
CA GLY A 241 27.35 -29.05 -16.81
C GLY A 241 25.99 -28.37 -16.86
N ASN A 242 25.00 -29.11 -17.32
CA ASN A 242 23.66 -28.58 -17.57
C ASN A 242 22.60 -29.52 -17.02
N VAL A 243 21.54 -28.96 -16.46
CA VAL A 243 20.31 -29.62 -16.05
C VAL A 243 19.20 -29.08 -16.96
N PRO A 244 18.93 -29.72 -18.13
CA PRO A 244 18.01 -29.19 -19.12
C PRO A 244 16.56 -29.05 -18.61
N ALA A 245 16.20 -29.79 -17.56
CA ALA A 245 14.89 -29.68 -16.92
C ALA A 245 14.72 -28.40 -16.11
N ALA A 246 15.81 -27.76 -15.67
CA ALA A 246 15.81 -26.61 -14.76
C ALA A 246 16.01 -25.27 -15.51
N ILE A 247 15.16 -25.03 -16.52
CA ILE A 247 15.22 -23.84 -17.38
C ILE A 247 14.01 -22.94 -17.10
N LYS A 248 14.13 -21.64 -17.40
CA LYS A 248 13.05 -20.65 -17.25
C LYS A 248 11.73 -21.14 -17.85
N GLY A 249 10.64 -20.96 -17.11
CA GLY A 249 9.29 -21.37 -17.54
C GLY A 249 9.02 -22.88 -17.44
N SER A 250 10.00 -23.68 -17.01
CA SER A 250 9.78 -25.07 -16.62
C SER A 250 9.04 -25.18 -15.29
N THR A 251 8.47 -26.35 -15.02
CA THR A 251 7.86 -26.68 -13.73
C THR A 251 8.88 -27.14 -12.68
N PHE A 252 10.18 -27.03 -12.96
CA PHE A 252 11.23 -27.62 -12.14
C PHE A 252 11.19 -27.16 -10.68
N ILE A 253 11.00 -25.86 -10.43
CA ILE A 253 10.98 -25.36 -9.06
C ILE A 253 9.68 -25.76 -8.36
N LYS A 254 8.50 -25.55 -8.95
CA LYS A 254 7.22 -25.97 -8.37
C LYS A 254 7.11 -27.49 -8.08
N ASP A 255 7.76 -28.33 -8.88
CA ASP A 255 7.72 -29.78 -8.71
C ASP A 255 8.59 -30.23 -7.51
N ASN A 256 9.71 -29.52 -7.28
CA ASN A 256 10.71 -29.87 -6.26
C ASN A 256 10.59 -29.06 -4.96
N PHE A 257 9.99 -27.86 -5.00
CA PHE A 257 9.88 -26.93 -3.90
C PHE A 257 8.50 -26.27 -3.85
N LYS A 258 7.95 -26.14 -2.64
CA LYS A 258 6.79 -25.26 -2.40
C LYS A 258 7.20 -23.80 -2.53
N ASN A 259 6.22 -22.90 -2.61
CA ASN A 259 6.46 -21.45 -2.67
C ASN A 259 7.23 -20.89 -1.45
N THR A 260 7.20 -21.54 -0.29
CA THR A 260 8.02 -21.16 0.87
C THR A 260 9.48 -21.63 0.79
N GLY A 261 9.84 -22.36 -0.27
CA GLY A 261 11.11 -23.04 -0.45
C GLY A 261 11.20 -24.41 0.25
N GLU A 262 10.12 -24.89 0.89
CA GLU A 262 10.07 -26.24 1.47
C GLU A 262 10.26 -27.30 0.38
N VAL A 263 11.20 -28.22 0.59
CA VAL A 263 11.46 -29.32 -0.35
C VAL A 263 10.29 -30.30 -0.35
N THR A 264 9.77 -30.61 -1.54
CA THR A 264 8.71 -31.61 -1.72
C THR A 264 9.27 -33.03 -1.61
N THR A 265 8.38 -34.03 -1.54
CA THR A 265 8.80 -35.44 -1.58
C THR A 265 9.58 -35.77 -2.86
N ALA A 266 9.19 -35.18 -3.99
CA ALA A 266 9.91 -35.33 -5.25
C ALA A 266 11.30 -34.68 -5.20
N GLY A 267 11.37 -33.45 -4.67
CA GLY A 267 12.64 -32.73 -4.52
C GLY A 267 13.64 -33.42 -3.59
N SER A 268 13.17 -34.07 -2.53
CA SER A 268 14.04 -34.79 -1.59
C SER A 268 14.76 -35.98 -2.25
N GLY A 269 14.12 -36.62 -3.23
CA GLY A 269 14.70 -37.72 -4.02
C GLY A 269 15.46 -37.27 -5.28
N TRP A 270 15.51 -35.97 -5.57
CA TRP A 270 16.10 -35.46 -6.80
C TRP A 270 17.62 -35.51 -6.77
N SER A 271 18.21 -35.91 -7.90
CA SER A 271 19.64 -35.83 -8.16
C SER A 271 19.92 -35.71 -9.66
N ALA A 272 21.02 -35.06 -10.02
CA ALA A 272 21.51 -34.99 -11.39
C ALA A 272 23.00 -35.33 -11.45
N ALA A 273 23.46 -35.87 -12.59
CA ALA A 273 24.88 -36.05 -12.85
C ALA A 273 25.41 -34.85 -13.65
N VAL A 274 26.39 -34.15 -13.08
CA VAL A 274 27.03 -32.97 -13.67
C VAL A 274 28.52 -33.27 -13.77
N ASN A 275 29.04 -33.42 -14.99
CA ASN A 275 30.45 -33.77 -15.25
C ASN A 275 30.98 -35.01 -14.48
N GLY A 276 30.11 -36.00 -14.25
CA GLY A 276 30.47 -37.22 -13.49
C GLY A 276 30.26 -37.13 -11.98
N THR A 277 29.96 -35.95 -11.44
CA THR A 277 29.61 -35.73 -10.02
C THR A 277 28.09 -35.78 -9.84
N THR A 278 27.60 -36.51 -8.83
CA THR A 278 26.16 -36.52 -8.51
C THR A 278 25.82 -35.34 -7.61
N VAL A 279 24.98 -34.43 -8.08
CA VAL A 279 24.53 -33.27 -7.32
C VAL A 279 23.12 -33.46 -6.78
N ARG A 280 22.86 -32.97 -5.56
CA ARG A 280 21.55 -32.94 -4.88
C ARG A 280 21.26 -31.53 -4.37
N PHE A 281 20.01 -31.22 -4.08
CA PHE A 281 19.66 -29.91 -3.50
C PHE A 281 20.33 -29.69 -2.15
N SER A 282 20.95 -28.52 -1.96
CA SER A 282 21.39 -28.08 -0.65
C SER A 282 20.19 -27.63 0.17
N THR A 283 20.07 -28.16 1.39
CA THR A 283 18.91 -27.90 2.24
C THR A 283 19.32 -27.51 3.65
N VAL A 284 18.50 -26.68 4.28
CA VAL A 284 18.63 -26.29 5.69
C VAL A 284 17.37 -26.67 6.45
N ARG A 285 17.52 -27.16 7.68
CA ARG A 285 16.38 -27.43 8.57
C ARG A 285 16.02 -26.16 9.35
N GLN A 286 14.84 -25.62 9.11
CA GLN A 286 14.40 -24.38 9.74
C GLN A 286 12.88 -24.36 9.97
N GLN A 287 12.42 -23.40 10.79
CA GLN A 287 11.02 -23.01 10.81
C GLN A 287 10.66 -22.31 9.49
N ILE A 288 9.40 -22.40 9.10
CA ILE A 288 8.88 -21.72 7.91
C ILE A 288 7.77 -20.78 8.35
N VAL A 289 7.81 -19.56 7.80
CA VAL A 289 6.73 -18.59 7.93
C VAL A 289 5.84 -18.70 6.70
N THR A 290 4.54 -18.72 6.93
CA THR A 290 3.50 -18.77 5.90
C THR A 290 2.66 -17.51 5.93
N TYR A 291 2.30 -17.02 4.74
CA TYR A 291 1.36 -15.92 4.59
C TYR A 291 -0.05 -16.43 4.36
N SER A 292 -1.00 -15.82 5.04
CA SER A 292 -2.43 -16.12 5.02
C SER A 292 -3.28 -14.91 4.63
N GLY A 293 -2.67 -13.81 4.19
CA GLY A 293 -3.40 -12.73 3.53
C GLY A 293 -3.71 -13.03 2.07
N ASP A 294 -4.27 -12.06 1.38
CA ASP A 294 -4.34 -12.04 -0.09
C ASP A 294 -3.42 -10.97 -0.67
N MET A 295 -3.10 -11.10 -1.96
CA MET A 295 -2.27 -10.13 -2.68
C MET A 295 -3.11 -9.01 -3.31
N ARG A 296 -4.33 -8.78 -2.80
CA ARG A 296 -5.22 -7.76 -3.34
C ARG A 296 -5.02 -6.46 -2.59
N TYR A 297 -5.10 -5.40 -3.37
CA TYR A 297 -4.97 -4.06 -2.87
C TYR A 297 -6.34 -3.51 -2.42
N ILE A 298 -6.32 -2.72 -1.35
CA ILE A 298 -7.41 -1.89 -0.91
C ILE A 298 -7.22 -0.54 -1.60
N SER A 299 -8.22 -0.12 -2.37
CA SER A 299 -8.20 1.16 -3.05
C SER A 299 -9.16 2.14 -2.35
N MET A 300 -8.69 3.35 -2.08
CA MET A 300 -9.49 4.43 -1.54
C MET A 300 -9.77 5.47 -2.62
N VAL A 301 -11.02 5.93 -2.68
CA VAL A 301 -11.45 6.92 -3.67
C VAL A 301 -10.86 8.28 -3.30
N LYS A 302 -10.12 8.89 -4.23
CA LYS A 302 -9.44 10.18 -4.01
C LYS A 302 -10.15 11.36 -4.69
N GLN A 303 -10.75 11.14 -5.87
CA GLN A 303 -11.54 12.13 -6.63
C GLN A 303 -12.44 11.42 -7.66
N ASN A 304 -13.40 12.14 -8.27
CA ASN A 304 -14.11 11.69 -9.48
C ASN A 304 -13.49 12.34 -10.73
N GLY A 305 -13.04 11.53 -11.70
CA GLY A 305 -12.45 12.00 -12.96
C GLY A 305 -12.27 10.90 -14.01
N SER A 306 -12.48 11.21 -15.29
CA SER A 306 -12.48 10.23 -16.41
C SER A 306 -11.09 9.89 -16.98
N THR A 307 -10.01 10.40 -16.42
CA THR A 307 -8.65 10.28 -17.00
C THR A 307 -7.57 9.87 -16.00
N GLU A 308 -7.89 9.78 -14.71
CA GLU A 308 -6.96 9.37 -13.66
C GLU A 308 -7.68 8.36 -12.77
N PRO A 309 -7.05 7.27 -12.31
CA PRO A 309 -7.76 6.25 -11.54
C PRO A 309 -8.37 6.92 -10.29
N SER A 310 -9.71 6.90 -10.24
CA SER A 310 -10.52 7.52 -9.18
C SER A 310 -10.25 6.95 -7.80
N ALA A 311 -9.58 5.79 -7.74
CA ALA A 311 -9.11 5.15 -6.52
C ALA A 311 -7.60 4.90 -6.56
N ASP A 312 -6.93 5.07 -5.42
CA ASP A 312 -5.52 4.75 -5.25
C ASP A 312 -5.34 3.67 -4.18
N THR A 313 -4.37 2.79 -4.40
CA THR A 313 -4.04 1.69 -3.51
C THR A 313 -3.33 2.22 -2.26
N VAL A 314 -3.85 1.90 -1.08
CA VAL A 314 -3.31 2.41 0.19
C VAL A 314 -2.56 1.36 1.01
N ASN A 315 -2.83 0.08 0.78
CA ASN A 315 -2.20 -1.01 1.53
C ASN A 315 -0.96 -1.56 0.83
N LYS A 316 -0.13 -2.20 1.63
CA LYS A 316 0.98 -3.05 1.21
C LYS A 316 0.63 -4.48 1.61
N THR A 317 0.95 -5.45 0.76
CA THR A 317 0.72 -6.88 0.99
C THR A 317 2.01 -7.54 1.49
N GLY A 318 1.93 -8.80 1.92
CA GLY A 318 3.12 -9.55 2.33
C GLY A 318 4.22 -9.58 1.26
N MET A 319 3.83 -9.61 -0.02
CA MET A 319 4.76 -9.52 -1.15
C MET A 319 5.47 -8.16 -1.20
N ASP A 320 4.76 -7.07 -0.95
CA ASP A 320 5.36 -5.74 -1.06
C ASP A 320 6.34 -5.46 0.08
N ILE A 321 6.15 -6.08 1.26
CA ILE A 321 7.01 -5.85 2.42
C ILE A 321 8.13 -6.88 2.56
N PHE A 322 7.92 -8.12 2.13
CA PHE A 322 8.88 -9.22 2.30
C PHE A 322 9.40 -9.78 0.97
N GLY A 323 9.03 -9.14 -0.15
CA GLY A 323 9.57 -9.42 -1.47
C GLY A 323 9.25 -10.81 -1.99
N ARG A 324 10.04 -11.22 -2.98
CA ARG A 324 10.02 -12.54 -3.62
C ARG A 324 11.42 -13.12 -3.67
N ASP A 325 11.53 -14.43 -3.74
CA ASP A 325 12.76 -15.18 -3.94
C ASP A 325 12.62 -16.18 -5.11
N LEU A 326 13.65 -17.00 -5.30
CA LEU A 326 13.69 -18.04 -6.33
C LEU A 326 12.49 -19.00 -6.30
N PHE A 327 11.89 -19.24 -5.12
CA PHE A 327 10.86 -20.26 -4.92
C PHE A 327 9.45 -19.73 -5.15
N ASP A 328 9.25 -18.41 -5.16
CA ASP A 328 7.94 -17.78 -5.28
C ASP A 328 7.85 -16.66 -6.34
N ASP A 329 8.87 -16.54 -7.18
CA ASP A 329 8.84 -15.71 -8.38
C ASP A 329 8.06 -16.37 -9.53
N LYS A 330 7.60 -15.58 -10.50
CA LYS A 330 6.86 -16.02 -11.69
C LYS A 330 7.60 -17.12 -12.47
N ASN A 331 8.93 -17.10 -12.50
CA ASN A 331 9.73 -18.11 -13.20
C ASN A 331 9.75 -19.47 -12.51
N SER A 332 9.42 -19.53 -11.22
CA SER A 332 9.38 -20.78 -10.44
C SER A 332 8.17 -21.67 -10.77
N GLY A 333 7.12 -21.07 -11.34
CA GLY A 333 5.82 -21.70 -11.54
C GLY A 333 4.97 -21.83 -10.27
N ASN A 334 5.44 -21.27 -9.14
CA ASN A 334 4.69 -21.19 -7.88
C ASN A 334 3.95 -19.85 -7.76
N ASP A 335 2.90 -19.85 -6.94
CA ASP A 335 2.25 -18.62 -6.50
C ASP A 335 3.12 -17.88 -5.47
N PRO A 336 3.13 -16.54 -5.47
CA PRO A 336 3.97 -15.79 -4.54
C PRO A 336 3.68 -16.13 -3.07
N SER A 337 4.70 -16.21 -2.23
CA SER A 337 4.52 -16.58 -0.82
C SER A 337 4.29 -15.36 0.07
N GLY A 338 4.82 -14.19 -0.31
CA GLY A 338 4.83 -13.01 0.54
C GLY A 338 5.63 -13.18 1.84
N THR A 339 6.52 -14.18 1.90
CA THR A 339 7.32 -14.53 3.09
C THR A 339 8.81 -14.75 2.80
N ALA A 340 9.23 -14.51 1.56
CA ALA A 340 10.57 -14.79 1.07
C ALA A 340 11.68 -14.22 1.98
N MET A 341 11.62 -12.93 2.28
CA MET A 341 12.58 -12.26 3.17
C MET A 341 12.69 -12.94 4.54
N VAL A 342 11.55 -13.18 5.21
CA VAL A 342 11.55 -13.76 6.56
C VAL A 342 12.08 -15.19 6.54
N ASN A 343 11.72 -15.98 5.53
CA ASN A 343 12.24 -17.34 5.36
C ASN A 343 13.74 -17.36 5.03
N ASN A 344 14.25 -16.37 4.32
CA ASN A 344 15.69 -16.19 4.09
C ASN A 344 16.43 -15.77 5.37
N MET A 345 15.85 -14.88 6.18
CA MET A 345 16.41 -14.54 7.50
C MET A 345 16.46 -15.77 8.42
N LEU A 346 15.47 -16.65 8.35
CA LEU A 346 15.48 -17.92 9.07
C LEU A 346 16.57 -18.87 8.58
N THR A 347 16.90 -18.84 7.29
CA THR A 347 18.05 -19.57 6.74
C THR A 347 19.36 -19.03 7.32
N VAL A 348 19.53 -17.71 7.38
CA VAL A 348 20.70 -17.09 8.01
C VAL A 348 20.77 -17.48 9.50
N TYR A 349 19.67 -17.37 10.25
CA TYR A 349 19.60 -17.82 11.64
C TYR A 349 20.03 -19.29 11.82
N ALA A 350 19.50 -20.20 10.98
CA ALA A 350 19.81 -21.62 11.07
C ALA A 350 21.29 -21.91 10.76
N LYS A 351 21.88 -21.18 9.80
CA LYS A 351 23.31 -21.25 9.46
C LYS A 351 24.21 -20.65 10.53
N THR A 352 23.80 -19.56 11.17
CA THR A 352 24.47 -19.01 12.36
C THR A 352 24.43 -20.01 13.51
N LYS A 353 23.27 -20.65 13.76
CA LYS A 353 23.17 -21.70 14.80
C LYS A 353 24.07 -22.91 14.51
N ALA A 354 24.36 -23.17 13.24
CA ALA A 354 25.27 -24.22 12.80
C ALA A 354 26.75 -23.80 12.74
N CYS A 355 27.09 -22.57 13.14
CA CYS A 355 28.45 -22.02 13.13
C CYS A 355 29.12 -22.01 11.74
N ASP A 356 28.34 -21.84 10.66
CA ASP A 356 28.85 -21.84 9.28
C ASP A 356 29.36 -20.44 8.86
N ALA A 357 30.50 -20.02 9.41
CA ALA A 357 31.07 -18.68 9.17
C ALA A 357 31.39 -18.40 7.70
N HIS A 358 31.84 -19.43 6.97
CA HIS A 358 32.19 -19.29 5.57
C HIS A 358 30.95 -19.05 4.69
N TRP A 359 29.84 -19.74 4.97
CA TRP A 359 28.57 -19.45 4.31
C TRP A 359 28.01 -18.07 4.72
N LEU A 360 28.13 -17.68 5.99
CA LEU A 360 27.66 -16.36 6.43
C LEU A 360 28.40 -15.21 5.74
N SER A 361 29.73 -15.31 5.65
CA SER A 361 30.57 -14.29 5.00
C SER A 361 30.29 -14.16 3.50
N SER A 362 30.03 -15.28 2.83
CA SER A 362 29.80 -15.28 1.37
C SER A 362 28.36 -15.02 0.95
N ASP A 363 27.37 -15.55 1.68
CA ASP A 363 25.96 -15.56 1.30
C ASP A 363 25.05 -14.92 2.35
N GLY A 364 25.32 -15.16 3.63
CA GLY A 364 24.48 -14.67 4.74
C GLY A 364 24.41 -13.15 4.80
N VAL A 365 25.54 -12.45 4.68
CA VAL A 365 25.58 -10.97 4.69
C VAL A 365 24.82 -10.40 3.50
N THR A 366 24.92 -11.01 2.32
CA THR A 366 24.16 -10.59 1.13
C THR A 366 22.65 -10.77 1.35
N LEU A 367 22.21 -11.90 1.92
CA LEU A 367 20.78 -12.11 2.23
C LEU A 367 20.25 -11.10 3.26
N ALA A 368 21.04 -10.79 4.29
CA ALA A 368 20.68 -9.77 5.27
C ALA A 368 20.62 -8.36 4.66
N ASP A 369 21.49 -8.05 3.69
CA ASP A 369 21.44 -6.78 2.99
C ASP A 369 20.20 -6.64 2.11
N VAL A 370 19.86 -7.68 1.35
CA VAL A 370 18.66 -7.66 0.52
C VAL A 370 17.39 -7.57 1.36
N ALA A 371 17.33 -8.26 2.51
CA ALA A 371 16.21 -8.13 3.43
C ALA A 371 15.99 -6.66 3.89
N ASN A 372 17.08 -5.95 4.15
CA ASN A 372 17.04 -4.53 4.47
C ASN A 372 16.60 -3.68 3.27
N GLN A 373 17.09 -3.96 2.06
CA GLN A 373 16.73 -3.23 0.84
C GLN A 373 15.24 -3.36 0.49
N VAL A 374 14.66 -4.56 0.60
CA VAL A 374 13.23 -4.80 0.35
C VAL A 374 12.37 -3.97 1.32
N THR A 375 12.72 -3.97 2.60
CA THR A 375 12.00 -3.19 3.62
C THR A 375 12.13 -1.68 3.34
N LEU A 376 13.32 -1.22 2.98
CA LEU A 376 13.58 0.19 2.67
C LEU A 376 12.80 0.65 1.43
N GLN A 377 12.71 -0.18 0.39
CA GLN A 377 11.89 0.13 -0.78
C GLN A 377 10.41 0.27 -0.40
N ALA A 378 9.87 -0.69 0.34
CA ALA A 378 8.49 -0.60 0.82
C ALA A 378 8.25 0.67 1.66
N HIS A 379 9.22 1.04 2.51
CA HIS A 379 9.16 2.22 3.35
C HIS A 379 9.18 3.51 2.52
N THR A 380 10.10 3.63 1.57
CA THR A 380 10.24 4.81 0.69
C THR A 380 9.02 5.02 -0.21
N GLU A 381 8.49 3.94 -0.80
CA GLU A 381 7.26 4.00 -1.61
C GLU A 381 6.05 4.45 -0.78
N THR A 382 5.94 3.96 0.46
CA THR A 382 4.87 4.39 1.38
C THR A 382 5.09 5.84 1.83
N GLY A 383 6.33 6.27 2.02
CA GLY A 383 6.74 7.65 2.25
C GLY A 383 6.24 8.61 1.17
N ALA A 384 6.56 8.32 -0.08
CA ALA A 384 6.13 9.13 -1.23
C ALA A 384 4.60 9.23 -1.34
N ARG A 385 3.89 8.12 -1.11
CA ARG A 385 2.41 8.10 -1.14
C ARG A 385 1.79 8.90 0.00
N SER A 386 2.37 8.86 1.20
CA SER A 386 1.90 9.66 2.34
C SER A 386 1.98 11.16 2.07
N GLY A 387 3.03 11.61 1.37
CA GLY A 387 3.15 12.97 0.86
C GLY A 387 1.99 13.35 -0.07
N LEU A 388 1.72 12.50 -1.08
CA LEU A 388 0.60 12.72 -2.02
C LEU A 388 -0.76 12.82 -1.32
N TYR A 389 -1.02 11.98 -0.30
CA TYR A 389 -2.27 12.03 0.46
C TYR A 389 -2.38 13.29 1.33
N THR A 390 -1.26 13.78 1.83
CA THR A 390 -1.21 15.06 2.55
C THR A 390 -1.54 16.22 1.59
N ASP A 391 -0.96 16.23 0.39
CA ASP A 391 -1.27 17.23 -0.63
C ASP A 391 -2.75 17.17 -1.05
N MET A 392 -3.29 15.96 -1.23
CA MET A 392 -4.71 15.76 -1.55
C MET A 392 -5.63 16.27 -0.44
N LYS A 393 -5.27 16.06 0.83
CA LYS A 393 -6.03 16.61 1.97
C LYS A 393 -6.09 18.13 1.89
N ASP A 394 -4.98 18.79 1.56
CA ASP A 394 -4.93 20.25 1.45
C ASP A 394 -5.75 20.74 0.24
N ILE A 395 -5.66 20.07 -0.89
CA ILE A 395 -6.49 20.34 -2.09
C ILE A 395 -7.98 20.22 -1.77
N LEU A 396 -8.41 19.12 -1.13
CA LEU A 396 -9.81 18.90 -0.76
C LEU A 396 -10.29 19.88 0.32
N THR A 397 -9.39 20.37 1.17
CA THR A 397 -9.69 21.43 2.15
C THR A 397 -9.93 22.76 1.43
N ASN A 398 -9.07 23.13 0.48
CA ASN A 398 -9.26 24.32 -0.35
C ASN A 398 -10.54 24.23 -1.21
N HIS A 399 -10.86 23.04 -1.74
CA HIS A 399 -12.13 22.83 -2.44
C HIS A 399 -13.32 23.00 -1.51
N GLN A 400 -13.25 22.49 -0.29
CA GLN A 400 -14.29 22.70 0.71
C GLN A 400 -14.53 24.18 0.96
N GLU A 401 -13.48 24.96 1.21
CA GLU A 401 -13.59 26.40 1.44
C GLU A 401 -14.20 27.14 0.25
N ASN A 402 -13.79 26.79 -0.97
CA ASN A 402 -14.35 27.38 -2.18
C ASN A 402 -15.83 27.02 -2.37
N ILE A 403 -16.21 25.75 -2.18
CA ILE A 403 -17.60 25.28 -2.28
C ILE A 403 -18.46 25.97 -1.21
N THR A 404 -18.02 26.00 0.05
CA THR A 404 -18.74 26.67 1.14
C THR A 404 -18.88 28.18 0.88
N ARG A 405 -17.85 28.84 0.32
CA ARG A 405 -17.94 30.24 -0.11
C ARG A 405 -18.97 30.42 -1.23
N ASP A 406 -18.97 29.54 -2.23
CA ASP A 406 -19.90 29.61 -3.35
C ASP A 406 -21.35 29.35 -2.91
N ILE A 407 -21.57 28.39 -2.00
CA ILE A 407 -22.85 28.18 -1.30
C ILE A 407 -23.27 29.49 -0.61
N THR A 408 -22.40 30.07 0.22
CA THR A 408 -22.69 31.31 0.95
C THR A 408 -23.01 32.48 0.01
N ASN A 409 -22.32 32.58 -1.14
CA ASN A 409 -22.59 33.62 -2.13
C ASN A 409 -23.99 33.49 -2.75
N VAL A 410 -24.43 32.26 -3.05
CA VAL A 410 -25.74 32.01 -3.70
C VAL A 410 -26.90 31.90 -2.71
N SER A 411 -26.69 31.39 -1.49
CA SER A 411 -27.75 31.17 -0.50
C SER A 411 -27.71 32.16 0.66
N GLY A 412 -26.59 32.81 0.95
CA GLY A 412 -26.47 33.70 2.10
C GLY A 412 -27.33 34.96 1.97
N THR A 413 -27.96 35.32 3.10
CA THR A 413 -28.67 36.59 3.29
C THR A 413 -27.76 37.60 4.00
N ASP A 414 -27.72 38.84 3.52
CA ASP A 414 -27.16 39.96 4.28
C ASP A 414 -28.12 40.29 5.44
N VAL A 415 -27.75 39.86 6.64
CA VAL A 415 -28.56 40.06 7.85
C VAL A 415 -28.78 41.54 8.19
N ALA A 416 -27.86 42.43 7.82
CA ALA A 416 -28.00 43.86 8.06
C ALA A 416 -29.03 44.45 7.09
N GLU A 417 -28.94 44.12 5.80
CA GLU A 417 -29.96 44.51 4.83
C GLU A 417 -31.34 43.92 5.19
N LEU A 418 -31.38 42.65 5.60
CA LEU A 418 -32.60 41.97 6.03
C LEU A 418 -33.26 42.69 7.20
N ALA A 419 -32.50 43.05 8.24
CA ALA A 419 -33.01 43.77 9.40
C ALA A 419 -33.64 45.10 9.00
N THR A 420 -33.01 45.87 8.09
CA THR A 420 -33.59 47.13 7.60
C THR A 420 -34.88 46.90 6.83
N LYS A 421 -34.95 45.89 5.96
CA LYS A 421 -36.15 45.52 5.20
C LYS A 421 -37.28 45.05 6.12
N MET A 422 -36.97 44.27 7.14
CA MET A 422 -37.95 43.82 8.15
C MET A 422 -38.53 45.01 8.93
N MET A 423 -37.70 45.94 9.38
CA MET A 423 -38.16 47.15 10.07
C MET A 423 -39.03 48.03 9.16
N GLN A 424 -38.63 48.21 7.90
CA GLN A 424 -39.43 48.93 6.90
C GLN A 424 -40.78 48.26 6.68
N GLN A 425 -40.81 46.93 6.50
CA GLN A 425 -42.06 46.19 6.32
C GLN A 425 -42.96 46.22 7.55
N GLN A 426 -42.41 46.09 8.75
CA GLN A 426 -43.18 46.22 9.99
C GLN A 426 -43.79 47.62 10.12
N THR A 427 -43.03 48.65 9.75
CA THR A 427 -43.51 50.04 9.71
C THR A 427 -44.65 50.20 8.69
N ILE A 428 -44.45 49.75 7.45
CA ILE A 428 -45.45 49.82 6.37
C ILE A 428 -46.72 49.04 6.74
N MET A 429 -46.59 47.84 7.34
CA MET A 429 -47.73 47.05 7.79
C MET A 429 -48.52 47.78 8.88
N SER A 430 -47.85 48.39 9.86
CA SER A 430 -48.53 49.20 10.90
C SER A 430 -49.23 50.42 10.31
N MET A 431 -48.61 51.10 9.35
CA MET A 431 -49.22 52.21 8.61
C MET A 431 -50.44 51.76 7.80
N SER A 432 -50.33 50.64 7.08
CA SER A 432 -51.43 50.07 6.27
C SER A 432 -52.61 49.61 7.14
N LEU A 433 -52.36 49.02 8.30
CA LEU A 433 -53.40 48.68 9.29
C LEU A 433 -54.10 49.94 9.82
N SER A 434 -53.34 50.99 10.13
CA SER A 434 -53.88 52.28 10.58
C SER A 434 -54.70 52.99 9.49
N MET A 435 -54.29 52.89 8.22
CA MET A 435 -55.01 53.43 7.08
C MET A 435 -56.27 52.63 6.76
N GLY A 436 -56.21 51.30 6.84
CA GLY A 436 -57.38 50.43 6.70
C GLY A 436 -58.47 50.73 7.72
N ALA A 437 -58.09 50.99 8.98
CA ALA A 437 -59.02 51.42 10.02
C ALA A 437 -59.72 52.77 9.70
N ARG A 438 -59.15 53.59 8.81
CA ARG A 438 -59.75 54.87 8.35
C ARG A 438 -60.52 54.76 7.03
N ILE A 439 -60.17 53.80 6.16
CA ILE A 439 -60.76 53.61 4.81
C ILE A 439 -61.92 52.60 4.83
N LEU A 440 -61.88 51.62 5.73
CA LEU A 440 -63.05 50.80 6.03
C LEU A 440 -64.13 51.75 6.57
N PRO A 441 -65.31 51.84 5.93
CA PRO A 441 -66.32 52.79 6.36
C PRO A 441 -66.69 52.47 7.82
N LEU A 442 -66.56 53.47 8.69
CA LEU A 442 -67.36 53.53 9.92
C LEU A 442 -68.80 53.27 9.48
N SER A 443 -69.44 52.27 10.06
CA SER A 443 -70.84 51.95 9.76
C SER A 443 -71.67 53.24 9.80
N LEU A 444 -72.72 53.32 8.97
CA LEU A 444 -73.65 54.44 8.81
C LEU A 444 -74.13 55.14 10.10
N VAL A 445 -73.93 54.53 11.26
CA VAL A 445 -74.21 55.03 12.61
C VAL A 445 -73.34 56.24 13.00
N ASP A 446 -72.11 56.38 12.49
CA ASP A 446 -71.20 57.47 12.88
C ASP A 446 -71.36 58.75 12.04
N TYR A 447 -72.13 58.69 10.94
CA TYR A 447 -72.50 59.87 10.14
C TYR A 447 -73.79 60.55 10.65
N LEU A 448 -74.41 60.00 11.70
CA LEU A 448 -75.65 60.47 12.34
C LEU A 448 -75.41 60.94 13.79
N ARG A 449 -74.27 61.60 14.05
CA ARG A 449 -74.04 62.33 15.30
C ARG A 449 -73.85 63.81 15.08
#